data_AF-A0A101ICF7-F1
#
_entry.id   AF-A0A101ICF7-F1
#
_cell.length_a   1.000
_cell.length_b   1.000
_cell.length_c   1.000
_cell.angle_alpha   90.00
_cell.angle_beta   90.00
_cell.angle_gamma   90.00
#
_symmetry.space_group_name_H-M   'P 1'
#
loop_
_entity.id
_entity.type
_entity.pdbx_description
1 polymer ?
#
loop_
_entity_poly.entity_id
_entity_poly.type
_entity_poly.pdbx_seq_one_letter_code
_entity_poly.pdbx_strand_id
1 'polypeptide(L)' 'APPFKTFFSQVQFEGKNIAFFYTHEGLRGVTAESLRKELIGNNIVGHADFYDPLNSDIEKIVETATSWAREVVYLSRAGV' A
#
# COMPACT_ATOMS: atom_id res chain seq x y z
N ALA A 1 5.68 -9.12 -6.88
CA ALA A 1 4.52 -9.82 -7.47
C ALA A 1 4.46 -9.57 -8.99
N PRO A 2 4.43 -10.64 -9.82
CA PRO A 2 4.37 -10.52 -11.28
C PRO A 2 3.15 -9.75 -11.85
N PRO A 3 1.93 -9.87 -11.30
CA PRO A 3 0.76 -9.17 -11.86
C PRO A 3 0.88 -7.65 -11.86
N PHE A 4 1.43 -7.06 -10.79
CA PHE A 4 1.66 -5.62 -10.72
C PHE A 4 2.67 -5.15 -11.78
N LYS A 5 3.76 -5.88 -11.99
CA LYS A 5 4.74 -5.54 -13.02
C LYS A 5 4.14 -5.56 -14.42
N THR A 6 3.31 -6.56 -14.72
CA THR A 6 2.60 -6.62 -16.01
C THR A 6 1.59 -5.48 -16.15
N PHE A 7 0.86 -5.14 -15.09
CA PHE A 7 -0.09 -4.03 -15.12
C PHE A 7 0.62 -2.69 -15.40
N PHE A 8 1.68 -2.37 -14.63
CA PHE A 8 2.41 -1.12 -14.78
C PHE A 8 3.20 -1.02 -16.10
N SER A 9 3.55 -2.15 -16.74
CA SER A 9 4.17 -2.13 -18.07
C SER A 9 3.19 -1.88 -19.22
N GLN A 10 1.88 -2.04 -18.98
CA GLN A 10 0.84 -1.93 -20.01
C GLN A 10 -0.01 -0.67 -19.86
N VAL A 11 0.03 -0.01 -18.70
CA VAL A 11 -0.85 1.11 -18.37
C VAL A 11 -0.02 2.31 -17.93
N GLN A 12 -0.23 3.47 -18.56
CA GLN A 12 0.30 4.72 -18.04
C GLN A 12 -0.43 5.07 -16.74
N PHE A 13 0.28 4.94 -15.62
CA PHE A 13 -0.28 5.08 -14.29
C PHE A 13 0.42 6.20 -13.52
N GLU A 14 0.05 7.45 -13.81
CA GLU A 14 0.69 8.66 -13.28
C GLU A 14 -0.35 9.71 -12.84
N GLY A 15 0.07 10.66 -12.01
CA GLY A 15 -0.73 11.81 -11.59
C GLY A 15 -1.88 11.49 -10.62
N LYS A 16 -1.81 10.34 -9.93
CA LYS A 16 -2.88 9.88 -9.02
C LYS A 16 -2.48 10.00 -7.56
N ASN A 17 -3.46 10.15 -6.68
CA ASN A 17 -3.30 9.89 -5.25
C ASN A 17 -3.40 8.39 -4.99
N ILE A 18 -2.34 7.79 -4.49
CA ILE A 18 -2.22 6.34 -4.31
C ILE A 18 -2.02 6.02 -2.82
N ALA A 19 -2.86 5.12 -2.33
CA ALA A 19 -2.60 4.37 -1.11
C ALA A 19 -2.50 2.89 -1.45
N PHE A 20 -1.58 2.19 -0.80
CA PHE A 20 -1.41 0.75 -1.01
C PHE A 20 -1.12 0.03 0.30
N PHE A 21 -1.44 -1.27 0.34
CA PHE A 21 -1.06 -2.13 1.45
C PHE A 21 -0.51 -3.45 0.92
N TYR A 22 0.23 -4.17 1.75
CA TYR A 22 0.73 -5.49 1.41
C TYR A 22 0.85 -6.37 2.65
N THR A 23 0.77 -7.69 2.45
CA THR A 23 1.05 -8.68 3.48
C THR A 23 2.44 -9.28 3.28
N HIS A 24 3.06 -9.79 4.35
CA HIS A 24 4.34 -10.50 4.24
C HIS A 24 4.56 -11.48 5.40
N GLU A 25 5.31 -12.55 5.15
CA GLU A 25 5.76 -13.52 6.17
C GLU A 25 7.29 -13.50 6.33
N GLY A 26 7.97 -12.56 5.65
CA GLY A 26 9.43 -12.41 5.62
C GLY A 26 9.89 -10.97 5.84
N LEU A 27 11.11 -10.65 5.37
CA LEU A 27 11.71 -9.33 5.54
C LEU A 27 10.80 -8.21 5.02
N ARG A 28 10.47 -7.30 5.93
CA ARG A 28 9.70 -6.08 5.67
C ARG A 28 10.47 -5.18 4.71
N GLY A 29 9.75 -4.49 3.82
CA GLY A 29 10.30 -3.40 3.00
C GLY A 29 10.57 -3.73 1.53
N VAL A 30 10.99 -4.95 1.16
CA VAL A 30 11.30 -5.27 -0.26
C VAL A 30 10.08 -5.05 -1.17
N THR A 31 8.90 -5.48 -0.71
CA THR A 31 7.64 -5.28 -1.43
C THR A 31 7.27 -3.80 -1.54
N ALA A 32 7.46 -3.03 -0.45
CA ALA A 32 7.18 -1.60 -0.43
C ALA A 32 8.08 -0.85 -1.41
N GLU A 33 9.38 -1.12 -1.39
CA GLU A 33 10.35 -0.49 -2.29
C GLU A 33 10.09 -0.83 -3.76
N SER A 34 9.75 -2.10 -4.04
CA SER A 34 9.38 -2.49 -5.41
C SER A 34 8.13 -1.76 -5.88
N LEU A 35 7.09 -1.65 -5.05
CA LEU A 35 5.86 -0.94 -5.42
C LEU A 35 6.09 0.57 -5.58
N ARG A 36 6.86 1.19 -4.70
CA ARG A 36 7.20 2.62 -4.78
C ARG A 36 7.89 2.97 -6.10
N LYS A 37 8.77 2.09 -6.61
CA LYS A 37 9.43 2.27 -7.91
C LYS A 37 8.45 2.24 -9.09
N GLU A 38 7.49 1.32 -9.06
CA GLU A 38 6.46 1.24 -10.12
C GLU A 38 5.43 2.38 -10.03
N LEU A 39 5.31 3.02 -8.87
CA LEU A 39 4.36 4.11 -8.61
C LEU A 39 4.97 5.52 -8.74
N ILE A 40 6.20 5.63 -9.27
CA ILE A 40 6.83 6.93 -9.57
C ILE A 40 5.88 7.78 -10.45
N GLY A 41 5.83 9.08 -10.20
CA GLY A 41 4.91 10.00 -10.90
C GLY A 41 3.51 10.09 -10.28
N ASN A 42 3.27 9.40 -9.18
CA ASN A 42 2.04 9.52 -8.38
C ASN A 42 2.33 10.15 -7.01
N ASN A 43 1.28 10.68 -6.37
CA ASN A 43 1.33 11.13 -4.99
C ASN A 43 0.96 9.96 -4.05
N ILE A 44 1.93 9.45 -3.31
CA ILE A 44 1.68 8.37 -2.35
C ILE A 44 1.15 8.98 -1.06
N VAL A 45 -0.16 8.87 -0.83
CA VAL A 45 -0.85 9.46 0.34
C VAL A 45 -0.84 8.55 1.57
N GLY A 46 -0.37 7.31 1.43
CA GLY A 46 -0.19 6.41 2.56
C GLY A 46 0.15 4.98 2.15
N HIS A 47 0.77 4.22 3.07
CA HIS A 47 0.90 2.78 2.91
C HIS A 47 0.86 2.05 4.24
N ALA A 48 0.49 0.78 4.20
CA ALA A 48 0.52 -0.12 5.35
C ALA A 48 1.13 -1.47 4.98
N ASP A 49 1.63 -2.16 5.98
CA ASP A 49 2.07 -3.54 5.87
C ASP A 49 1.52 -4.38 7.01
N PHE A 50 1.19 -5.63 6.71
CA PHE A 50 0.61 -6.58 7.64
C PHE A 50 1.42 -7.86 7.63
N TYR A 51 2.13 -8.12 8.72
CA TYR A 51 2.87 -9.37 8.87
C TYR A 51 1.88 -10.51 9.14
N ASP A 52 1.96 -11.57 8.32
CA ASP A 52 1.22 -12.82 8.44
C ASP A 52 -0.16 -12.67 9.11
N PRO A 53 -1.13 -12.03 8.43
CA PRO A 53 -2.33 -11.56 9.10
C PRO A 53 -3.26 -12.67 9.58
N LEU A 54 -3.11 -13.88 9.05
CA LEU A 54 -3.93 -15.03 9.44
C LEU A 54 -3.37 -15.76 10.66
N ASN A 55 -2.04 -15.71 10.88
CA ASN A 55 -1.39 -16.37 12.01
C ASN A 55 -0.91 -15.39 13.10
N SER A 56 -1.14 -14.09 12.92
CA SER A 56 -0.88 -13.05 13.91
C SER A 56 -2.15 -12.66 14.67
N ASP A 57 -2.04 -11.66 15.54
CA ASP A 57 -3.19 -11.06 16.24
C ASP A 57 -4.12 -10.36 15.23
N ILE A 58 -5.15 -11.10 14.77
CA ILE A 58 -6.09 -10.64 13.76
C ILE A 58 -6.90 -9.41 14.23
N GLU A 59 -7.21 -9.31 15.53
CA GLU A 59 -7.97 -8.18 16.08
C GLU A 59 -7.15 -6.90 15.98
N LYS A 60 -5.88 -6.97 16.38
CA LYS A 60 -4.94 -5.85 16.23
C LYS A 60 -4.71 -5.46 14.77
N ILE A 61 -4.67 -6.44 13.86
CA ILE A 61 -4.52 -6.17 12.43
C ILE A 61 -5.75 -5.48 11.86
N VAL A 62 -6.95 -5.93 12.24
CA VAL A 62 -8.21 -5.28 11.85
C VAL A 62 -8.26 -3.85 12.37
N GLU A 63 -7.88 -3.61 13.63
CA GLU A 63 -7.80 -2.27 14.20
C GLU A 63 -6.82 -1.37 13.42
N THR A 64 -5.61 -1.88 13.17
CA THR A 64 -4.56 -1.16 12.44
C THR A 64 -4.99 -0.83 11.01
N ALA A 65 -5.56 -1.80 10.29
CA ALA A 65 -6.07 -1.62 8.93
C ALA A 65 -7.22 -0.61 8.88
N THR A 66 -8.12 -0.66 9.87
CA THR A 66 -9.24 0.29 9.98
C THR A 66 -8.73 1.71 10.23
N SER A 67 -7.77 1.87 11.14
CA SER A 67 -7.16 3.17 11.44
C SER A 67 -6.46 3.76 10.21
N TRP A 68 -5.62 2.96 9.54
CA TRP A 68 -4.93 3.36 8.31
C TRP A 68 -5.91 3.76 7.19
N ALA A 69 -6.97 2.99 6.98
CA ALA A 69 -7.97 3.32 5.94
C ALA A 69 -8.65 4.67 6.22
N ARG A 70 -8.95 4.98 7.49
CA ARG A 70 -9.51 6.28 7.89
C ARG A 70 -8.52 7.42 7.65
N GLU A 71 -7.26 7.21 8.00
CA GLU A 71 -6.18 8.19 7.78
C GLU A 71 -6.00 8.50 6.29
N VAL A 72 -5.94 7.47 5.44
CA VAL A 72 -5.83 7.65 3.97
C VAL A 72 -7.01 8.44 3.42
N VAL A 73 -8.24 8.12 3.84
CA VAL A 73 -9.43 8.85 3.40
C VAL A 73 -9.37 10.30 3.83
N TYR A 74 -8.91 10.58 5.05
CA TYR A 74 -8.73 11.94 5.54
C TYR A 74 -7.67 12.71 4.71
N LEU A 75 -6.47 12.14 4.56
CA LEU A 75 -5.35 12.76 3.83
C LEU A 75 -5.71 13.01 2.35
N SER A 76 -6.40 12.08 1.70
CA SER A 76 -6.83 12.22 0.31
C SER A 76 -7.81 13.37 0.06
N ARG A 77 -8.53 13.81 1.09
CA ARG A 77 -9.52 14.90 1.04
C ARG A 77 -8.95 16.24 1.46
N ALA A 78 -7.86 16.25 2.22
CA ALA A 78 -7.27 17.45 2.80
C ALA A 78 -6.51 18.33 1.78
N GLY A 79 -6.41 17.93 0.51
CA GLY A 79 -5.79 18.74 -0.54
C GLY A 79 -4.31 19.05 -0.28
N VAL A 80 -3.59 18.13 0.36
CA VAL A 80 -2.14 18.17 0.57
C VAL A 80 -1.39 17.56 -0.61
#